data_AF-A0A925APT8-F1
#
_entry.id   AF-A0A925APT8-F1
#
_cell.length_a   1.000
_cell.length_b   1.000
_cell.length_c   1.000
_cell.angle_alpha   90.00
_cell.angle_beta   90.00
_cell.angle_gamma   90.00
#
_symmetry.space_group_name_H-M   'P 1'
#
loop_
_entity.id
_entity.type
_entity.pdbx_description
1 polymer ?
#
loop_
_entity_poly.entity_id
_entity_poly.type
_entity_poly.pdbx_seq_one_letter_code
_entity_poly.pdbx_strand_id
1 'polypeptide(L)'
;MALRNCKECGSKVSSKAQSCPGCGAPVEQEGSFAAGCLVIILIIVGVAVYINSGDKGNSPTQSGGSSASDSAKPPSAKLEHNKVLAWGMAKEFVTQNLKSPSSADFGSVWGDYQDPAKCVTDLGSGKYRCVGWVDAQNSFGGQMRNDFVVEVAYVGKDRWRYTSIELAPR
;
A
#
# COMPACT_ATOMS: atom_id res chain seq x y z
N MET A 1 -16.92 22.90 24.75
CA MET A 1 -15.53 22.39 24.75
C MET A 1 -15.13 22.23 26.21
N ALA A 2 -14.83 21.02 26.67
CA ALA A 2 -14.42 20.81 28.06
C ALA A 2 -12.90 21.04 28.17
N LEU A 3 -12.50 21.91 29.09
CA LEU A 3 -11.10 22.16 29.44
C LEU A 3 -10.81 21.36 30.71
N ARG A 4 -9.79 20.51 30.66
CA ARG A 4 -9.28 19.77 31.83
C ARG A 4 -7.96 20.37 32.26
N ASN A 5 -7.69 20.41 33.57
CA ASN A 5 -6.40 20.83 34.06
C ASN A 5 -5.37 19.72 33.81
N CYS A 6 -4.20 20.10 33.28
CA CYS A 6 -3.07 19.20 33.19
C CYS A 6 -2.61 18.83 34.61
N LYS A 7 -2.45 17.54 34.89
CA LYS A 7 -2.04 17.02 36.20
C LYS A 7 -0.60 17.41 36.56
N GLU A 8 0.24 17.65 35.55
CA GLU A 8 1.67 17.96 35.73
C GLU A 8 1.92 19.46 35.93
N CYS A 9 1.34 20.32 35.09
CA CYS A 9 1.65 21.75 35.09
C CYS A 9 0.48 22.67 35.44
N GLY A 10 -0.70 22.11 35.73
CA GLY A 10 -1.89 22.87 36.11
C GLY A 10 -2.54 23.70 34.99
N SER A 11 -1.94 23.76 33.80
CA SER A 11 -2.47 24.52 32.66
C SER A 11 -3.82 23.95 32.18
N LYS A 12 -4.73 24.83 31.76
CA LYS A 12 -6.02 24.43 31.19
C LYS A 12 -5.81 23.91 29.77
N VAL A 13 -6.01 22.61 29.55
CA VAL A 13 -5.85 21.95 28.26
C VAL A 13 -7.17 21.40 27.75
N SER A 14 -7.36 21.42 26.43
CA SER A 14 -8.55 20.85 25.80
C SER A 14 -8.63 19.34 26.06
N SER A 15 -9.82 18.81 26.37
CA SER A 15 -10.02 17.37 26.59
C SER A 15 -9.73 16.51 25.35
N LYS A 16 -9.56 17.12 24.18
CA LYS A 16 -9.17 16.47 22.92
C LYS A 16 -7.68 16.58 22.58
N ALA A 17 -6.90 17.36 23.33
CA ALA A 17 -5.46 17.45 23.09
C ALA A 17 -4.83 16.07 23.39
N GLN A 18 -3.89 15.62 22.56
CA GLN A 18 -3.12 14.40 22.81
C GLN A 18 -1.96 14.64 23.78
N SER A 19 -1.44 15.87 23.81
CA SER A 19 -0.34 16.29 24.70
C SER A 19 -0.57 17.70 25.23
N CYS A 20 -0.07 17.99 26.43
CA CYS A 20 -0.13 19.33 27.00
C CYS A 20 0.88 20.26 26.31
N PRO A 21 0.47 21.43 25.77
CA PRO A 21 1.40 22.38 25.15
C PRO A 21 2.29 23.15 26.15
N GLY A 22 1.96 23.12 27.45
CA GLY A 22 2.73 23.81 28.50
C GLY A 22 3.92 22.99 29.02
N CYS A 23 3.73 21.70 29.26
CA CYS A 23 4.76 20.81 29.83
C CYS A 23 5.12 19.60 28.95
N GLY A 24 4.42 19.38 27.84
CA GLY A 24 4.65 18.25 26.94
C GLY A 24 4.10 16.90 27.43
N ALA A 25 3.56 16.83 28.65
CA ALA A 25 3.06 15.58 29.21
C ALA A 25 1.92 14.99 28.35
N PRO A 26 1.95 13.68 28.04
CA PRO A 26 0.87 13.01 27.34
C PRO A 26 -0.37 13.03 28.23
N VAL A 27 -1.52 13.39 27.66
CA VAL A 27 -2.77 13.43 28.41
C VAL A 27 -3.56 12.18 28.06
N GLU A 28 -3.67 11.26 29.01
CA GLU A 28 -4.40 10.00 28.82
C GLU A 28 -5.87 10.32 28.44
N GLN A 29 -6.27 9.89 27.26
CA GLN A 29 -7.66 9.96 26.79
C GLN A 29 -8.29 8.61 27.08
N GLU A 30 -9.11 8.58 28.14
CA GLU A 30 -10.00 7.47 28.46
C GLU A 30 -11.13 7.43 27.42
N GLY A 31 -10.78 7.00 26.20
CA GLY A 31 -11.73 6.58 25.20
C GLY A 31 -12.37 5.28 25.67
N SER A 32 -13.63 5.37 26.10
CA SER A 32 -14.47 4.24 26.51
C SER A 32 -14.66 3.25 25.35
N PHE A 33 -13.70 2.33 25.20
CA PHE A 33 -13.71 1.22 24.24
C PHE A 33 -14.54 0.01 24.72
N ALA A 34 -15.31 0.16 25.80
CA ALA A 34 -16.01 -0.95 26.44
C ALA A 34 -17.32 -1.36 25.74
N ALA A 35 -17.92 -0.51 24.90
CA ALA A 35 -19.21 -0.81 24.25
C ALA A 35 -19.10 -1.48 22.86
N GLY A 36 -17.93 -1.47 22.22
CA GLY A 36 -17.74 -1.99 20.86
C GLY A 36 -17.48 -3.50 20.78
N CYS A 37 -16.96 -4.12 21.84
CA CYS A 37 -16.59 -5.54 21.83
C CYS A 37 -17.81 -6.47 21.71
N LEU A 38 -18.96 -6.11 22.29
CA LEU A 38 -20.16 -6.97 22.25
C LEU A 38 -20.75 -7.09 20.83
N VAL A 39 -20.73 -6.01 20.05
CA VAL A 39 -21.20 -6.01 18.66
C VAL A 39 -20.26 -6.82 17.77
N ILE A 40 -18.94 -6.68 17.96
CA ILE A 40 -17.93 -7.45 17.23
C ILE A 40 -18.05 -8.95 17.55
N ILE A 41 -18.27 -9.31 18.82
CA ILE A 41 -18.47 -10.72 19.23
C ILE A 41 -19.73 -11.30 18.58
N LEU A 42 -20.85 -10.57 18.53
CA LEU A 42 -22.08 -11.04 17.89
C LEU A 42 -21.92 -11.23 16.37
N ILE A 43 -21.18 -10.36 15.70
CA ILE A 43 -20.88 -10.48 14.26
C ILE A 43 -20.00 -11.72 14.00
N ILE A 44 -18.96 -11.94 14.81
CA ILE A 44 -18.08 -13.11 14.67
C ILE A 44 -18.85 -14.42 14.90
N VAL A 45 -19.71 -14.46 15.92
CA VAL A 45 -20.54 -15.64 16.21
C VAL A 45 -21.54 -15.90 15.08
N GLY A 46 -22.19 -14.86 14.55
CA GLY A 46 -23.11 -14.99 13.41
C GLY A 46 -22.42 -15.53 12.15
N VAL A 47 -21.22 -15.03 11.83
CA VAL A 47 -20.40 -15.51 10.69
C VAL A 47 -19.96 -16.96 10.91
N ALA A 48 -19.56 -17.34 12.13
CA ALA A 48 -19.14 -18.71 12.43
C ALA A 48 -20.30 -19.73 12.29
N VAL A 49 -21.53 -19.35 12.66
CA VAL A 49 -22.73 -20.20 12.50
C VAL A 49 -23.12 -20.33 11.03
N TYR A 50 -22.97 -19.25 10.25
CA TYR A 50 -23.23 -19.26 8.82
C TYR A 50 -22.26 -20.19 8.06
N ILE A 51 -20.98 -20.19 8.42
CA ILE A 51 -19.97 -21.08 7.79
C ILE A 51 -20.19 -22.55 8.16
N ASN A 52 -20.70 -22.86 9.35
CA ASN A 52 -20.89 -24.25 9.82
C ASN A 52 -22.16 -24.94 9.31
N SER A 53 -23.09 -24.22 8.67
CA SER A 53 -24.36 -24.80 8.17
C SER A 53 -24.35 -25.14 6.68
N GLY A 54 -23.17 -25.24 6.05
CA GLY A 54 -23.01 -25.63 4.63
C GLY A 54 -22.20 -26.92 4.47
N ASP A 55 -22.82 -27.91 3.84
CA ASP A 55 -22.41 -29.31 3.70
C ASP A 55 -21.00 -29.63 3.17
N LYS A 56 -20.57 -30.83 3.57
CA LYS A 56 -19.31 -31.53 3.29
C LYS A 56 -18.93 -31.60 1.79
N GLY A 57 -17.69 -31.22 1.48
CA GLY A 57 -17.02 -31.51 0.21
C GLY A 57 -15.54 -31.13 0.19
N ASN A 58 -14.69 -32.08 0.61
CA ASN A 58 -13.26 -32.28 0.31
C ASN A 58 -12.30 -31.10 -0.03
N SER A 59 -11.30 -30.95 0.86
CA SER A 59 -9.91 -30.44 0.67
C SER A 59 -9.60 -28.93 0.58
N PRO A 60 -8.47 -28.47 1.18
CA PRO A 60 -8.16 -27.06 1.38
C PRO A 60 -7.34 -26.51 0.21
N THR A 61 -7.87 -25.52 -0.50
CA THR A 61 -7.06 -24.65 -1.36
C THR A 61 -7.59 -23.24 -1.26
N GLN A 62 -6.71 -22.37 -0.76
CA GLN A 62 -6.81 -20.92 -0.84
C GLN A 62 -7.20 -20.51 -2.26
N SER A 63 -8.24 -19.70 -2.43
CA SER A 63 -8.35 -18.62 -3.42
C SER A 63 -9.82 -18.21 -3.62
N GLY A 64 -10.12 -16.95 -3.32
CA GLY A 64 -11.24 -16.22 -3.91
C GLY A 64 -10.72 -14.83 -4.28
N GLY A 65 -11.01 -14.26 -5.44
CA GLY A 65 -11.71 -14.69 -6.65
C GLY A 65 -11.27 -13.70 -7.76
N SER A 66 -10.94 -14.17 -8.98
CA SER A 66 -11.82 -14.14 -10.17
C SER A 66 -12.70 -12.87 -10.27
N SER A 67 -12.57 -12.07 -11.32
CA SER A 67 -13.17 -12.35 -12.63
C SER A 67 -12.40 -11.58 -13.73
N ALA A 68 -11.78 -12.28 -14.69
CA ALA A 68 -12.35 -12.78 -15.96
C ALA A 68 -12.41 -11.69 -17.05
N SER A 69 -11.46 -11.78 -18.00
CA SER A 69 -11.80 -11.76 -19.42
C SER A 69 -10.65 -12.39 -20.23
N ASP A 70 -10.94 -13.57 -20.75
CA ASP A 70 -10.17 -14.34 -21.70
C ASP A 70 -9.82 -13.58 -22.98
N SER A 71 -8.57 -13.73 -23.43
CA SER A 71 -8.22 -13.94 -24.84
C SER A 71 -6.81 -14.54 -24.97
N ALA A 72 -6.80 -15.87 -24.95
CA ALA A 72 -5.97 -16.80 -25.73
C ALA A 72 -4.42 -16.65 -25.80
N LYS A 73 -3.78 -17.66 -25.15
CA LYS A 73 -2.63 -18.50 -25.61
C LYS A 73 -1.20 -18.11 -25.16
N PRO A 74 -0.32 -19.09 -24.81
CA PRO A 74 -0.47 -20.38 -24.10
C PRO A 74 0.32 -20.40 -22.76
N PRO A 75 0.16 -21.43 -21.90
CA PRO A 75 0.89 -21.55 -20.65
C PRO A 75 2.34 -21.99 -20.90
N SER A 76 3.24 -21.05 -21.13
CA SER A 76 4.67 -21.34 -21.21
C SER A 76 5.31 -21.25 -19.81
N ALA A 77 5.35 -22.39 -19.13
CA ALA A 77 6.24 -22.58 -17.99
C ALA A 77 7.70 -22.35 -18.42
N LYS A 78 8.31 -21.26 -17.92
CA LYS A 78 9.72 -21.11 -17.46
C LYS A 78 10.25 -19.69 -17.61
N LEU A 79 9.98 -18.86 -16.60
CA LEU A 79 10.88 -17.97 -15.86
C LEU A 79 9.96 -17.14 -14.94
N GLU A 80 10.11 -17.24 -13.62
CA GLU A 80 9.24 -16.60 -12.61
C GLU A 80 9.41 -15.07 -12.60
N HIS A 81 8.81 -14.39 -13.58
CA HIS A 81 8.76 -12.93 -13.69
C HIS A 81 7.50 -12.57 -14.48
N ASN A 82 6.67 -11.71 -13.90
CA ASN A 82 5.42 -11.25 -14.51
C ASN A 82 5.35 -9.71 -14.46
N LYS A 83 4.42 -9.12 -15.21
CA LYS A 83 4.25 -7.66 -15.26
C LYS A 83 3.97 -7.04 -13.88
N VAL A 84 3.29 -7.79 -13.00
CA VAL A 84 2.97 -7.34 -11.63
C VAL A 84 4.23 -7.24 -10.77
N LEU A 85 5.11 -8.24 -10.83
CA LEU A 85 6.40 -8.24 -10.16
C LEU A 85 7.31 -7.16 -10.73
N ALA A 86 7.36 -7.01 -12.06
CA ALA A 86 8.10 -5.94 -12.71
C ALA A 86 7.65 -4.55 -12.23
N TRP A 87 6.34 -4.34 -12.10
CA TRP A 87 5.76 -3.11 -11.54
C TRP A 87 6.14 -2.90 -10.07
N GLY A 88 6.07 -3.94 -9.24
CA GLY A 88 6.50 -3.87 -7.84
C GLY A 88 7.97 -3.46 -7.72
N MET A 89 8.86 -4.10 -8.48
CA MET A 89 10.28 -3.79 -8.50
C MET A 89 10.57 -2.40 -9.06
N ALA A 90 9.84 -1.97 -10.08
CA ALA A 90 9.94 -0.62 -10.63
C ALA A 90 9.68 0.45 -9.57
N LYS A 91 8.59 0.32 -8.79
CA LYS A 91 8.28 1.25 -7.70
C LYS A 91 9.38 1.30 -6.66
N GLU A 92 9.94 0.14 -6.30
CA GLU A 92 11.04 0.04 -5.34
C GLU A 92 12.29 0.79 -5.82
N PHE A 93 12.72 0.55 -7.07
CA PHE A 93 13.87 1.26 -7.65
C PHE A 93 13.64 2.76 -7.76
N VAL A 94 12.44 3.18 -8.17
CA VAL A 94 12.08 4.60 -8.21
C VAL A 94 12.16 5.19 -6.82
N THR A 95 11.59 4.51 -5.81
CA THR A 95 11.59 4.97 -4.42
C THR A 95 12.99 5.16 -3.87
N GLN A 96 13.91 4.23 -4.16
CA GLN A 96 15.31 4.31 -3.75
C GLN A 96 16.08 5.47 -4.42
N ASN A 97 15.64 5.92 -5.59
CA ASN A 97 16.23 7.06 -6.30
C ASN A 97 15.59 8.41 -5.91
N LEU A 98 14.52 8.41 -5.12
CA LEU A 98 13.90 9.63 -4.62
C LEU A 98 14.68 10.20 -3.43
N LYS A 99 14.61 11.52 -3.27
CA LYS A 99 15.22 12.24 -2.14
C LYS A 99 14.60 11.86 -0.79
N SER A 100 13.30 11.56 -0.79
CA SER A 100 12.56 11.10 0.38
C SER A 100 11.84 9.80 0.02
N PRO A 101 12.43 8.63 0.29
CA PRO A 101 11.82 7.34 -0.06
C PRO A 101 10.50 7.12 0.68
N SER A 102 10.37 7.62 1.92
CA SER A 102 9.15 7.49 2.71
C SER A 102 7.98 8.35 2.23
N SER A 103 8.23 9.34 1.37
CA SER A 103 7.21 10.25 0.86
C SER A 103 6.70 9.87 -0.53
N ALA A 104 7.13 8.73 -1.07
CA ALA A 104 6.76 8.30 -2.42
C ALA A 104 5.32 7.77 -2.45
N ASP A 105 4.47 8.43 -3.23
CA ASP A 105 3.08 8.06 -3.48
C ASP A 105 2.89 7.74 -4.97
N PHE A 106 2.47 6.51 -5.25
CA PHE A 106 2.26 5.98 -6.61
C PHE A 106 0.77 5.85 -6.96
N GLY A 107 -0.10 6.55 -6.23
CA GLY A 107 -1.55 6.42 -6.35
C GLY A 107 -2.10 5.23 -5.58
N SER A 108 -3.35 5.38 -5.13
CA SER A 108 -4.06 4.36 -4.38
C SER A 108 -5.18 3.74 -5.22
N VAL A 109 -5.64 2.55 -4.81
CA VAL A 109 -6.75 1.82 -5.44
C VAL A 109 -8.06 2.62 -5.45
N TRP A 110 -8.19 3.61 -4.55
CA TRP A 110 -9.41 4.40 -4.35
C TRP A 110 -9.38 5.78 -5.04
N GLY A 111 -8.36 6.05 -5.86
CA GLY A 111 -8.20 7.30 -6.59
C GLY A 111 -7.41 7.08 -7.87
N ASP A 112 -6.17 7.56 -7.89
CA ASP A 112 -5.32 7.54 -9.08
C ASP A 112 -4.55 6.21 -9.27
N TYR A 113 -5.29 5.09 -9.32
CA TYR A 113 -4.67 3.77 -9.47
C TYR A 113 -3.93 3.63 -10.81
N GLN A 114 -2.64 3.28 -10.74
CA GLN A 114 -1.81 3.00 -11.91
C GLN A 114 -1.87 1.52 -12.26
N ASP A 115 -2.69 1.18 -13.27
CA ASP A 115 -2.85 -0.17 -13.80
C ASP A 115 -1.50 -0.74 -14.29
N PRO A 116 -0.96 -1.82 -13.67
CA PRO A 116 0.29 -2.44 -14.12
C PRO A 116 0.22 -2.92 -15.57
N ALA A 117 -0.96 -3.30 -16.06
CA ALA A 117 -1.14 -3.75 -17.44
C ALA A 117 -0.93 -2.63 -18.49
N LYS A 118 -1.22 -1.37 -18.13
CA LYS A 118 -1.05 -0.20 -19.00
C LYS A 118 0.31 0.46 -18.79
N CYS A 119 0.74 0.51 -17.53
CA CYS A 119 2.02 1.09 -17.14
C CYS A 119 3.22 0.21 -17.53
N VAL A 120 3.05 -1.12 -17.63
CA VAL A 120 4.15 -2.05 -17.94
C VAL A 120 4.05 -2.61 -19.35
N THR A 121 5.04 -2.24 -20.16
CA THR A 121 5.30 -2.81 -21.48
C THR A 121 6.35 -3.91 -21.38
N ASP A 122 6.03 -5.10 -21.88
CA ASP A 122 7.00 -6.21 -21.97
C ASP A 122 7.82 -6.03 -23.24
N LEU A 123 9.15 -5.94 -23.10
CA LEU A 123 10.11 -5.81 -24.19
C LEU A 123 10.68 -7.18 -24.63
N GLY A 124 10.29 -8.26 -23.96
CA GLY A 124 10.80 -9.60 -24.14
C GLY A 124 12.14 -9.85 -23.44
N SER A 125 12.54 -11.12 -23.36
CA SER A 125 13.80 -11.56 -22.70
C SER A 125 13.92 -11.15 -21.23
N GLY A 126 12.79 -11.02 -20.53
CA GLY A 126 12.71 -10.58 -19.14
C GLY A 126 13.01 -9.10 -18.92
N LYS A 127 12.91 -8.29 -19.97
CA LYS A 127 12.97 -6.83 -19.88
C LYS A 127 11.56 -6.26 -19.89
N TYR A 128 11.31 -5.32 -18.99
CA TYR A 128 10.04 -4.61 -18.87
C TYR A 128 10.30 -3.12 -18.76
N ARG A 129 9.51 -2.36 -19.50
CA ARG A 129 9.48 -0.89 -19.42
C ARG A 129 8.25 -0.48 -18.63
N CYS A 130 8.47 0.09 -17.47
CA CYS A 130 7.43 0.57 -16.58
C CYS A 130 7.37 2.10 -16.68
N VAL A 131 6.20 2.63 -17.03
CA VAL A 131 5.92 4.05 -17.16
C VAL A 131 4.85 4.41 -16.15
N GLY A 132 5.10 5.45 -15.36
CA GLY A 132 4.17 5.89 -14.33
C GLY A 132 4.49 7.30 -13.85
N TRP A 133 3.80 7.71 -12.80
CA TRP A 133 4.09 8.94 -12.08
C TRP A 133 4.21 8.64 -10.59
N VAL A 134 5.01 9.45 -9.91
CA VAL A 134 5.20 9.38 -8.46
C VAL A 134 5.15 10.78 -7.88
N ASP A 135 4.36 10.93 -6.84
CA ASP A 135 4.37 12.14 -6.02
C ASP A 135 5.39 11.92 -4.91
N ALA A 136 6.39 12.79 -4.83
CA ALA A 136 7.46 12.67 -3.83
C ALA A 136 7.88 14.02 -3.29
N GLN A 137 8.33 14.04 -2.04
CA GLN A 137 8.78 15.28 -1.41
C GLN A 137 10.18 15.65 -1.89
N ASN A 138 10.35 16.90 -2.33
CA ASN A 138 11.64 17.46 -2.71
C ASN A 138 12.45 17.93 -1.47
N SER A 139 13.68 18.40 -1.67
CA SER A 139 14.55 18.90 -0.59
C SER A 139 13.98 20.09 0.19
N PHE A 140 12.94 20.75 -0.34
CA PHE A 140 12.31 21.93 0.25
C PHE A 140 10.98 21.59 0.96
N GLY A 141 10.65 20.31 1.10
CA GLY A 141 9.43 19.87 1.76
C GLY A 141 8.17 19.97 0.89
N GLY A 142 8.30 20.38 -0.38
CA GLY A 142 7.18 20.43 -1.31
C GLY A 142 6.94 19.06 -1.96
N GLN A 143 5.68 18.66 -2.07
CA GLN A 143 5.28 17.47 -2.82
C GLN A 143 5.26 17.80 -4.31
N MET A 144 6.03 17.08 -5.11
CA MET A 144 6.10 17.25 -6.56
C MET A 144 5.77 15.95 -7.26
N ARG A 145 4.97 16.07 -8.32
CA ARG A 145 4.65 14.99 -9.23
C ARG A 145 5.74 14.88 -10.28
N ASN A 146 6.41 13.73 -10.31
CA ASN A 146 7.38 13.41 -11.35
C ASN A 146 6.86 12.22 -12.16
N ASP A 147 6.89 12.35 -13.48
CA ASP A 147 6.68 11.21 -14.36
C ASP A 147 8.00 10.41 -14.38
N PHE A 148 7.90 9.09 -14.29
CA PHE A 148 9.05 8.20 -14.31
C PHE A 148 8.92 7.15 -15.40
N VAL A 149 10.06 6.81 -15.99
CA VAL A 149 10.21 5.70 -16.92
C VAL A 149 11.36 4.85 -16.41
N VAL A 150 11.07 3.60 -16.04
CA VAL A 150 12.09 2.67 -15.56
C VAL A 150 12.07 1.40 -16.39
N GLU A 151 13.24 1.03 -16.88
CA GLU A 151 13.45 -0.22 -17.60
C GLU A 151 14.09 -1.23 -16.65
N VAL A 152 13.35 -2.27 -16.30
CA VAL A 152 13.82 -3.35 -15.43
C VAL A 152 14.10 -4.60 -16.24
N ALA A 153 15.17 -5.29 -15.90
CA ALA A 153 15.59 -6.54 -16.50
C ALA A 153 15.73 -7.61 -15.41
N TYR A 154 15.07 -8.75 -15.62
CA TYR A 154 15.19 -9.92 -14.77
C TYR A 154 16.49 -10.65 -15.09
N VAL A 155 17.35 -10.81 -14.07
CA VAL A 155 18.67 -11.44 -14.19
C VAL A 155 18.61 -12.93 -13.81
N GLY A 156 17.49 -13.39 -13.26
CA GLY A 156 17.32 -14.76 -12.74
C GLY A 156 17.57 -14.88 -11.24
N LYS A 157 17.00 -15.94 -10.63
CA LYS A 157 17.07 -16.22 -9.19
C LYS A 157 16.51 -15.07 -8.34
N ASP A 158 15.35 -14.53 -8.72
CA ASP A 158 14.66 -13.40 -8.06
C ASP A 158 15.44 -12.08 -8.03
N ARG A 159 16.53 -11.98 -8.80
CA ARG A 159 17.30 -10.75 -8.92
C ARG A 159 16.85 -9.95 -10.12
N TRP A 160 16.58 -8.67 -9.86
CA TRP A 160 16.21 -7.68 -10.86
C TRP A 160 17.28 -6.59 -10.90
N ARG A 161 17.53 -6.06 -12.10
CA ARG A 161 18.37 -4.87 -12.29
C ARG A 161 17.57 -3.84 -13.09
N TYR A 162 17.72 -2.56 -12.78
CA TYR A 162 17.27 -1.53 -13.70
C TYR A 162 18.37 -1.28 -14.75
N THR A 163 17.97 -1.03 -15.99
CA THR A 163 18.85 -0.70 -17.11
C THR A 163 18.90 0.81 -17.30
N SER A 164 17.75 1.46 -17.20
CA SER A 164 17.61 2.92 -17.23
C SER A 164 16.52 3.34 -16.25
N ILE A 165 16.73 4.47 -15.59
CA ILE A 165 15.71 5.16 -14.80
C ILE A 165 15.72 6.63 -15.18
N GLU A 166 14.59 7.11 -15.65
CA GLU A 166 14.37 8.49 -16.05
C GLU A 166 13.27 9.08 -15.17
N LEU A 167 13.56 10.23 -14.57
CA LEU A 167 12.64 10.99 -13.73
C LEU A 167 12.51 12.38 -14.35
N ALA A 168 11.33 12.68 -14.87
CA ALA A 168 11.00 13.96 -15.47
C ALA A 168 10.01 14.70 -14.56
N PRO A 169 10.29 15.95 -14.16
CA PRO A 169 9.30 16.78 -13.48
C PRO A 169 8.14 17.10 -14.42
N ARG A 170 6.91 17.06 -13.89
CA ARG A 170 5.69 17.34 -14.65
C ARG A 170 5.23 18.78 -14.48
#